data_AF-A0A6P3YWA7-F1
#
_entry.id   AF-A0A6P3YWA7-F1
#
_cell.length_a   1.000
_cell.length_b   1.000
_cell.length_c   1.000
_cell.angle_alpha   90.00
_cell.angle_beta   90.00
_cell.angle_gamma   90.00
#
_symmetry.space_group_name_H-M   'P 1'
#
loop_
_entity.id
_entity.type
_entity.pdbx_description
1 polymer ?
#
loop_
_entity_poly.entity_id
_entity_poly.type
_entity_poly.pdbx_seq_one_letter_code
_entity_poly.pdbx_strand_id
1 'polypeptide(L)'
;MSTSTSRFLFSNGVVLHSSDTPPVTTFLEAHPGAYTTTRSHGNASYLLFWERHLKRLCQSIRILSNSNPQLLFGPRKFSHPFPSLPTNSLTWESSIRDMVHDSLSKVLEIALKERSNGEELSVTAIVTGNSEKLSENENFDEEQVSKFLDVHIHIGVYVPPVFGIGGKGELLAMVGREREVASAKHSDWVRKRKPLENLRPPSATELLLSNDGDHILEGSLSNFYVVCRKGFPGIWFS
;
A
#
# COMPACT_ATOMS: atom_id res chain seq x y z
N MET A 1 -20.32 -6.24 -20.93
CA MET A 1 -20.09 -4.88 -20.39
C MET A 1 -18.63 -4.56 -20.61
N SER A 2 -18.31 -3.47 -21.32
CA SER A 2 -16.93 -3.01 -21.49
C SER A 2 -16.40 -2.62 -20.11
N THR A 3 -15.45 -3.39 -19.57
CA THR A 3 -14.73 -2.99 -18.35
C THR A 3 -13.94 -1.75 -18.69
N SER A 4 -14.32 -0.60 -18.14
CA SER A 4 -13.53 0.63 -18.25
C SER A 4 -12.12 0.35 -17.72
N THR A 5 -11.12 0.62 -18.54
CA THR A 5 -9.70 0.46 -18.18
C THR A 5 -9.09 1.77 -17.69
N SER A 6 -9.93 2.77 -17.39
CA SER A 6 -9.49 4.11 -17.01
C SER A 6 -8.63 4.04 -15.76
N ARG A 7 -7.39 4.53 -15.93
CA ARG A 7 -6.38 4.60 -14.89
C ARG A 7 -5.70 5.96 -14.97
N PHE A 8 -5.33 6.48 -13.82
CA PHE A 8 -4.69 7.78 -13.68
C PHE A 8 -3.52 7.65 -12.73
N LEU A 9 -2.45 8.37 -13.02
CA LEU A 9 -1.31 8.50 -12.11
C LEU A 9 -0.96 9.97 -11.95
N PHE A 10 -0.93 10.44 -10.71
CA PHE A 10 -0.28 11.69 -10.35
C PHE A 10 1.10 11.41 -9.77
N SER A 11 2.11 12.10 -10.25
CA SER A 11 3.49 11.96 -9.81
C SER A 11 4.22 13.29 -9.97
N ASN A 12 4.72 13.87 -8.87
CA ASN A 12 5.54 15.09 -8.89
C ASN A 12 4.95 16.24 -9.72
N GLY A 13 3.62 16.45 -9.65
CA GLY A 13 2.93 17.51 -10.39
C GLY A 13 2.46 17.13 -11.80
N VAL A 14 2.83 15.96 -12.30
CA VAL A 14 2.41 15.46 -13.63
C VAL A 14 1.27 14.46 -13.48
N VAL A 15 0.24 14.58 -14.33
CA VAL A 15 -0.85 13.61 -14.45
C VAL A 15 -0.65 12.79 -15.72
N LEU A 16 -0.67 11.46 -15.60
CA LEU A 16 -0.73 10.52 -16.71
C LEU A 16 -2.14 9.93 -16.81
N HIS A 17 -2.57 9.66 -18.04
CA HIS A 17 -3.90 9.12 -18.36
C HIS A 17 -3.81 7.66 -18.86
N SER A 18 -4.96 7.05 -19.09
CA SER A 18 -5.20 5.60 -19.19
C SER A 18 -4.22 4.79 -20.06
N SER A 19 -3.75 5.31 -21.20
CA SER A 19 -2.80 4.60 -22.08
C SER A 19 -1.41 4.48 -21.46
N ASP A 20 -0.98 5.52 -20.76
CA ASP A 20 0.40 5.66 -20.26
C ASP A 20 0.50 5.25 -18.78
N THR A 21 -0.64 5.07 -18.12
CA THR A 21 -0.70 4.68 -16.71
C THR A 21 -0.52 3.17 -16.55
N PRO A 22 0.52 2.70 -15.83
CA PRO A 22 0.73 1.27 -15.60
C PRO A 22 -0.34 0.68 -14.66
N PRO A 23 -0.51 -0.67 -14.65
CA PRO A 23 -1.27 -1.35 -13.61
C PRO A 23 -0.72 -1.03 -12.21
N VAL A 24 -1.58 -1.04 -11.18
CA VAL A 24 -1.18 -0.72 -9.80
C VAL A 24 -0.05 -1.63 -9.29
N THR A 25 -0.02 -2.89 -9.71
CA THR A 25 1.04 -3.84 -9.35
C THR A 25 2.38 -3.42 -9.93
N THR A 26 2.44 -3.13 -11.25
CA THR A 26 3.63 -2.63 -11.92
C THR A 26 4.09 -1.29 -11.34
N PHE A 27 3.13 -0.41 -11.03
CA PHE A 27 3.41 0.86 -10.37
C PHE A 27 4.09 0.67 -9.00
N LEU A 28 3.54 -0.18 -8.12
CA LEU A 28 4.13 -0.46 -6.81
C LEU A 28 5.47 -1.19 -6.93
N GLU A 29 5.63 -2.09 -7.91
CA GLU A 29 6.91 -2.75 -8.17
C GLU A 29 8.01 -1.75 -8.56
N ALA A 30 7.67 -0.68 -9.29
CA ALA A 30 8.62 0.32 -9.77
C ALA A 30 9.02 1.36 -8.71
N HIS A 31 8.20 1.59 -7.67
CA HIS A 31 8.38 2.67 -6.71
C HIS A 31 8.65 2.10 -5.30
N PRO A 32 9.88 2.15 -4.77
CA PRO A 32 10.15 1.76 -3.37
C PRO A 32 9.53 2.80 -2.42
N GLY A 33 8.69 2.36 -1.48
CA GLY A 33 8.06 3.27 -0.55
C GLY A 33 6.99 2.65 0.33
N ALA A 34 6.44 3.46 1.23
CA ALA A 34 5.27 3.12 2.02
C ALA A 34 3.99 3.45 1.24
N TYR A 35 2.99 2.57 1.27
CA TYR A 35 1.76 2.79 0.50
C TYR A 35 0.48 2.45 1.28
N THR A 36 -0.62 3.04 0.85
CA THR A 36 -1.96 2.70 1.31
C THR A 36 -2.92 2.66 0.13
N THR A 37 -3.96 1.84 0.24
CA THR A 37 -4.99 1.71 -0.79
C THR A 37 -6.35 1.75 -0.14
N THR A 38 -7.23 2.59 -0.65
CA THR A 38 -8.66 2.61 -0.32
C THR A 38 -9.50 2.47 -1.59
N ARG A 39 -10.82 2.40 -1.44
CA ARG A 39 -11.79 2.45 -2.52
C ARG A 39 -12.83 3.50 -2.25
N SER A 40 -13.49 3.93 -3.31
CA SER A 40 -14.68 4.74 -3.21
C SER A 40 -15.93 3.90 -2.95
N HIS A 41 -17.01 4.56 -2.55
CA HIS A 41 -18.32 3.97 -2.37
C HIS A 41 -19.43 4.99 -2.66
N GLY A 42 -20.60 4.47 -3.04
CA GLY A 42 -21.78 5.28 -3.28
C GLY A 42 -21.64 6.11 -4.54
N ASN A 43 -21.27 5.45 -5.66
CA ASN A 43 -21.02 6.09 -6.94
C ASN A 43 -19.85 7.09 -6.86
N ALA A 44 -18.74 6.66 -6.24
CA ALA A 44 -17.56 7.45 -5.99
C ALA A 44 -17.72 8.72 -5.13
N SER A 45 -18.81 8.81 -4.34
CA SER A 45 -19.08 9.99 -3.50
C SER A 45 -18.23 10.04 -2.22
N TYR A 46 -17.76 8.88 -1.74
CA TYR A 46 -17.00 8.77 -0.50
C TYR A 46 -15.76 7.90 -0.69
N LEU A 47 -14.64 8.27 -0.07
CA LEU A 47 -13.50 7.37 0.11
C LEU A 47 -13.62 6.65 1.46
N LEU A 48 -13.60 5.32 1.45
CA LEU A 48 -13.81 4.54 2.66
C LEU A 48 -12.63 4.68 3.63
N PHE A 49 -12.92 5.07 4.87
CA PHE A 49 -11.96 5.15 5.98
C PHE A 49 -10.66 5.90 5.65
N TRP A 50 -10.71 6.92 4.79
CA TRP A 50 -9.53 7.61 4.28
C TRP A 50 -8.54 8.07 5.36
N GLU A 51 -9.06 8.67 6.45
CA GLU A 51 -8.24 9.09 7.59
C GLU A 51 -7.47 7.94 8.26
N ARG A 52 -8.07 6.75 8.33
CA ARG A 52 -7.39 5.55 8.86
C ARG A 52 -6.29 5.08 7.92
N HIS A 53 -6.53 5.18 6.60
CA HIS A 53 -5.55 4.85 5.58
C HIS A 53 -4.34 5.81 5.61
N LEU A 54 -4.58 7.12 5.77
CA LEU A 54 -3.52 8.11 5.95
C LEU A 54 -2.73 7.90 7.24
N LYS A 55 -3.42 7.65 8.37
CA LYS A 55 -2.73 7.33 9.63
C LYS A 55 -1.82 6.10 9.48
N ARG A 56 -2.30 5.05 8.81
CA ARG A 56 -1.50 3.84 8.53
C ARG A 56 -0.31 4.14 7.61
N LEU A 57 -0.48 5.02 6.64
CA LEU A 57 0.59 5.45 5.74
C LEU A 57 1.71 6.16 6.52
N CYS A 58 1.38 7.17 7.32
CA CYS A 58 2.36 7.85 8.18
C CYS A 58 3.07 6.87 9.11
N GLN A 59 2.31 5.98 9.78
CA GLN A 59 2.91 4.95 10.63
C GLN A 59 3.89 4.05 9.86
N SER A 60 3.56 3.67 8.61
CA SER A 60 4.45 2.86 7.77
C SER A 60 5.72 3.63 7.41
N ILE A 61 5.61 4.90 6.98
CA ILE A 61 6.77 5.76 6.69
C ILE A 61 7.70 5.81 7.90
N ARG A 62 7.17 6.09 9.09
CA ARG A 62 7.94 6.14 10.34
C ARG A 62 8.67 4.83 10.62
N ILE A 63 7.97 3.70 10.54
CA ILE A 63 8.57 2.39 10.80
C ILE A 63 9.69 2.11 9.79
N LEU A 64 9.48 2.37 8.49
CA LEU A 64 10.50 2.15 7.48
C LEU A 64 11.72 3.07 7.72
N SER A 65 11.50 4.36 7.96
CA SER A 65 12.57 5.31 8.28
C SER A 65 13.41 4.91 9.50
N ASN A 66 12.81 4.25 10.49
CA ASN A 66 13.50 3.90 11.73
C ASN A 66 14.11 2.49 11.70
N SER A 67 13.53 1.55 10.95
CA SER A 67 13.93 0.14 10.96
C SER A 67 14.70 -0.28 9.71
N ASN A 68 14.27 0.13 8.52
CA ASN A 68 14.97 -0.15 7.27
C ASN A 68 14.70 0.95 6.21
N PRO A 69 15.48 2.05 6.23
CA PRO A 69 15.31 3.16 5.30
C PRO A 69 15.41 2.78 3.82
N GLN A 70 16.12 1.69 3.47
CA GLN A 70 16.27 1.26 2.08
C GLN A 70 14.94 0.85 1.45
N LEU A 71 13.96 0.42 2.27
CA LEU A 71 12.61 0.12 1.80
C LEU A 71 11.80 1.37 1.43
N LEU A 72 12.23 2.56 1.91
CA LEU A 72 11.60 3.84 1.60
C LEU A 72 12.30 4.58 0.46
N PHE A 73 13.64 4.54 0.39
CA PHE A 73 14.45 5.29 -0.60
C PHE A 73 15.01 4.42 -1.74
N GLY A 74 14.82 3.11 -1.68
CA GLY A 74 15.44 2.16 -2.59
C GLY A 74 16.88 1.78 -2.19
N PRO A 75 17.54 0.92 -2.99
CA PRO A 75 18.81 0.25 -2.64
C PRO A 75 20.06 1.14 -2.69
N ARG A 76 19.95 2.47 -2.63
CA ARG A 76 21.11 3.37 -2.65
C ARG A 76 21.85 3.33 -1.31
N LYS A 77 23.18 3.36 -1.37
CA LYS A 77 24.03 3.53 -0.19
C LYS A 77 23.91 4.98 0.28
N PHE A 78 23.39 5.17 1.49
CA PHE A 78 23.45 6.49 2.12
C PHE A 78 24.85 6.72 2.67
N SER A 79 25.39 7.92 2.43
CA SER A 79 26.65 8.35 3.04
C SER A 79 26.51 8.60 4.55
N HIS A 80 25.28 8.84 5.02
CA HIS A 80 24.95 9.16 6.41
C HIS A 80 23.75 8.35 6.91
N PRO A 81 23.66 8.06 8.22
CA PRO A 81 22.47 7.45 8.82
C PRO A 81 21.24 8.32 8.57
N PHE A 82 20.13 7.70 8.18
CA PHE A 82 18.87 8.42 8.08
C PHE A 82 18.39 8.83 9.49
N PRO A 83 17.88 10.06 9.69
CA PRO A 83 17.41 10.48 11.00
C PRO A 83 16.18 9.67 11.38
N SER A 84 16.14 9.19 12.62
CA SER A 84 14.95 8.53 13.13
C SER A 84 13.80 9.54 13.21
N LEU A 85 12.67 9.21 12.59
CA LEU A 85 11.45 9.97 12.72
C LEU A 85 10.85 9.77 14.13
N PRO A 86 10.53 10.85 14.86
CA PRO A 86 10.00 10.76 16.21
C PRO A 86 8.62 10.11 16.23
N THR A 87 8.33 9.38 17.31
CA THR A 87 7.08 8.64 17.49
C THR A 87 5.84 9.55 17.61
N ASN A 88 6.00 10.80 18.07
CA ASN A 88 4.88 11.68 18.44
C ASN A 88 4.93 13.07 17.78
N SER A 89 5.70 13.24 16.70
CA SER A 89 5.74 14.53 16.01
C SER A 89 4.54 14.66 15.07
N LEU A 90 3.62 15.55 15.41
CA LEU A 90 2.43 15.87 14.60
C LEU A 90 2.79 16.70 13.37
N THR A 91 3.93 17.40 13.39
CA THR A 91 4.32 18.36 12.35
C THR A 91 4.55 17.66 11.01
N TRP A 92 5.44 16.67 10.97
CA TRP A 92 5.71 15.95 9.72
C TRP A 92 4.54 15.07 9.29
N GLU A 93 3.77 14.50 10.24
CA GLU A 93 2.58 13.72 9.91
C GLU A 93 1.53 14.60 9.21
N SER A 94 1.32 15.84 9.68
CA SER A 94 0.45 16.81 9.01
C SER A 94 0.96 17.13 7.62
N SER A 95 2.25 17.45 7.47
CA SER A 95 2.82 17.76 6.16
C SER A 95 2.62 16.63 5.14
N ILE A 96 2.77 15.37 5.56
CA ILE A 96 2.53 14.22 4.67
C ILE A 96 1.05 14.07 4.30
N ARG A 97 0.15 14.28 5.27
CA ARG A 97 -1.30 14.25 5.02
C ARG A 97 -1.68 15.33 4.01
N ASP A 98 -1.17 16.54 4.17
CA ASP A 98 -1.44 17.67 3.29
C ASP A 98 -0.91 17.40 1.87
N MET A 99 0.34 16.93 1.74
CA MET A 99 0.90 16.54 0.43
C MET A 99 0.09 15.45 -0.28
N VAL A 100 -0.35 14.43 0.45
CA VAL A 100 -1.16 13.34 -0.11
C VAL A 100 -2.56 13.84 -0.48
N HIS A 101 -3.17 14.69 0.34
CA HIS A 101 -4.47 15.29 0.06
C HIS A 101 -4.43 16.18 -1.18
N ASP A 102 -3.44 17.07 -1.26
CA ASP A 102 -3.23 17.97 -2.40
C ASP A 102 -2.93 17.23 -3.70
N SER A 103 -2.19 16.11 -3.61
CA SER A 103 -1.92 15.26 -4.76
C SER A 103 -3.17 14.50 -5.20
N LEU A 104 -3.96 14.00 -4.24
CA LEU A 104 -5.20 13.28 -4.50
C LEU A 104 -6.26 14.19 -5.13
N SER A 105 -6.45 15.41 -4.61
CA SER A 105 -7.47 16.34 -5.10
C SER A 105 -7.30 16.65 -6.59
N LYS A 106 -6.04 16.85 -7.03
CA LYS A 106 -5.67 17.13 -8.43
C LYS A 106 -6.07 16.03 -9.40
N VAL A 107 -5.88 14.76 -9.03
CA VAL A 107 -6.17 13.61 -9.91
C VAL A 107 -7.57 13.04 -9.73
N LEU A 108 -8.13 13.17 -8.53
CA LEU A 108 -9.48 12.68 -8.23
C LEU A 108 -10.54 13.45 -9.00
N GLU A 109 -10.41 14.76 -9.16
CA GLU A 109 -11.35 15.56 -9.96
C GLU A 109 -11.41 15.06 -11.42
N ILE A 110 -10.26 14.75 -12.00
CA ILE A 110 -10.14 14.21 -13.36
C ILE A 110 -10.79 12.82 -13.44
N ALA A 111 -10.44 11.92 -12.51
CA ALA A 111 -10.99 10.57 -12.46
C ALA A 111 -12.51 10.56 -12.26
N LEU A 112 -13.06 11.50 -11.48
CA LEU A 112 -14.50 11.62 -11.26
C LEU A 112 -15.27 12.12 -12.50
N LYS A 113 -14.63 12.93 -13.35
CA LYS A 113 -15.22 13.41 -14.62
C LYS A 113 -15.20 12.34 -15.71
N GLU A 114 -14.14 11.53 -15.75
CA GLU A 114 -13.93 10.56 -16.83
C GLU A 114 -14.53 9.17 -16.55
N ARG A 115 -14.87 8.86 -15.31
CA ARG A 115 -15.51 7.58 -14.96
C ARG A 115 -16.95 7.51 -15.49
N SER A 116 -17.43 6.29 -15.71
CA SER A 116 -18.84 6.03 -16.01
C SER A 116 -19.67 6.09 -14.73
N ASN A 117 -20.96 6.42 -14.87
CA ASN A 117 -21.88 6.42 -13.75
C ASN A 117 -22.03 5.01 -13.15
N GLY A 118 -21.96 4.90 -11.83
CA GLY A 118 -21.94 3.65 -11.08
C GLY A 118 -20.56 3.02 -10.90
N GLU A 119 -19.51 3.50 -11.58
CA GLU A 119 -18.16 2.98 -11.39
C GLU A 119 -17.55 3.50 -10.09
N GLU A 120 -17.03 2.56 -9.29
CA GLU A 120 -16.22 2.86 -8.11
C GLU A 120 -14.74 2.91 -8.50
N LEU A 121 -13.95 3.60 -7.68
CA LEU A 121 -12.52 3.83 -7.88
C LEU A 121 -11.72 3.17 -6.76
N SER A 122 -10.55 2.63 -7.09
CA SER A 122 -9.50 2.30 -6.13
C SER A 122 -8.47 3.42 -6.14
N VAL A 123 -8.09 3.91 -4.97
CA VAL A 123 -7.09 4.96 -4.80
C VAL A 123 -5.92 4.40 -4.04
N THR A 124 -4.74 4.39 -4.65
CA THR A 124 -3.48 3.96 -4.03
C THR A 124 -2.54 5.16 -3.93
N ALA A 125 -2.15 5.51 -2.71
CA ALA A 125 -1.12 6.52 -2.45
C ALA A 125 0.16 5.82 -2.03
N ILE A 126 1.29 6.18 -2.62
CA ILE A 126 2.63 5.75 -2.20
C ILE A 126 3.49 6.98 -1.93
N VAL A 127 4.25 6.91 -0.85
CA VAL A 127 5.25 7.90 -0.46
C VAL A 127 6.62 7.25 -0.56
N THR A 128 7.49 7.87 -1.35
CA THR A 128 8.83 7.38 -1.65
C THR A 128 9.87 8.38 -1.15
N GLY A 129 11.04 7.87 -0.78
CA GLY A 129 12.17 8.70 -0.43
C GLY A 129 12.94 9.20 -1.65
N ASN A 130 13.21 10.50 -1.70
CA ASN A 130 14.03 11.14 -2.71
C ASN A 130 15.46 11.32 -2.20
N SER A 131 16.35 10.41 -2.60
CA SER A 131 17.75 10.41 -2.16
C SER A 131 18.54 11.64 -2.66
N GLU A 132 18.15 12.24 -3.78
CA GLU A 132 18.86 13.38 -4.37
C GLU A 132 18.63 14.63 -3.52
N LYS A 133 17.35 14.91 -3.20
CA LYS A 133 16.96 15.97 -2.26
C LYS A 133 17.52 15.75 -0.85
N LEU A 134 17.74 14.50 -0.46
CA LEU A 134 18.35 14.15 0.82
C LEU A 134 19.84 14.53 0.89
N SER A 135 20.61 14.30 -0.18
CA SER A 135 22.04 14.62 -0.21
C SER A 135 22.34 16.12 -0.25
N GLU A 136 21.37 16.95 -0.61
CA GLU A 136 21.50 18.41 -0.71
C GLU A 136 21.28 19.14 0.63
N ASN A 137 20.77 18.45 1.67
CA ASN A 137 20.52 19.02 3.00
C ASN A 137 21.28 18.24 4.08
N GLU A 138 22.40 18.80 4.55
CA GLU A 138 23.22 18.20 5.63
C GLU A 138 22.58 18.35 7.03
N ASN A 139 21.67 19.31 7.20
CA ASN A 139 20.96 19.56 8.47
C ASN A 139 19.52 19.05 8.42
N PHE A 140 19.26 17.96 9.14
CA PHE A 140 17.94 17.39 9.29
C PHE A 140 17.14 18.07 10.39
N ASP A 141 16.07 18.72 9.98
CA ASP A 141 15.02 19.23 10.86
C ASP A 141 13.71 18.51 10.52
N GLU A 142 12.88 18.23 11.53
CA GLU A 142 11.59 17.54 11.38
C GLU A 142 10.66 18.25 10.39
N GLU A 143 10.73 19.58 10.33
CA GLU A 143 9.98 20.39 9.37
C GLU A 143 10.40 20.15 7.92
N GLN A 144 11.59 19.60 7.69
CA GLN A 144 12.14 19.34 6.37
C GLN A 144 11.86 17.93 5.87
N VAL A 145 11.16 17.10 6.68
CA VAL A 145 10.87 15.70 6.33
C VAL A 145 10.12 15.56 5.01
N SER A 146 9.18 16.46 4.77
CA SER A 146 8.41 16.54 3.53
C SER A 146 9.26 16.82 2.29
N LYS A 147 10.40 17.52 2.44
CA LYS A 147 11.23 17.95 1.29
C LYS A 147 11.91 16.78 0.60
N PHE A 148 12.28 15.73 1.34
CA PHE A 148 12.95 14.55 0.79
C PHE A 148 11.98 13.41 0.47
N LEU A 149 10.67 13.67 0.45
CA LEU A 149 9.65 12.68 0.12
C LEU A 149 8.92 13.10 -1.16
N ASP A 150 8.63 12.12 -1.99
CA ASP A 150 7.78 12.27 -3.16
C ASP A 150 6.47 11.49 -2.95
N VAL A 151 5.38 12.04 -3.47
CA VAL A 151 4.03 11.46 -3.37
C VAL A 151 3.53 11.12 -4.75
N HIS A 152 3.01 9.90 -4.87
CA HIS A 152 2.40 9.40 -6.10
C HIS A 152 1.02 8.83 -5.80
N ILE A 153 0.03 9.20 -6.61
CA ILE A 153 -1.37 8.76 -6.47
C ILE A 153 -1.78 8.01 -7.73
N HIS A 154 -2.09 6.72 -7.57
CA HIS A 154 -2.67 5.89 -8.61
C HIS A 154 -4.17 5.73 -8.38
N ILE A 155 -4.97 6.02 -9.40
CA ILE A 155 -6.41 5.76 -9.41
C ILE A 155 -6.72 4.76 -10.51
N GLY A 156 -7.53 3.76 -10.20
CA GLY A 156 -8.07 2.81 -11.18
C GLY A 156 -9.51 2.46 -10.87
N VAL A 157 -10.19 1.82 -11.82
CA VAL A 157 -11.54 1.30 -11.60
C VAL A 157 -11.52 0.19 -10.55
N TYR A 158 -12.44 0.25 -9.60
CA TYR A 158 -12.64 -0.78 -8.59
C TYR A 158 -13.89 -1.59 -8.88
N VAL A 159 -13.69 -2.88 -9.10
CA VAL A 159 -14.78 -3.86 -9.19
C VAL A 159 -14.80 -4.65 -7.88
N PRO A 160 -15.87 -4.55 -7.07
CA PRO A 160 -15.98 -5.35 -5.85
C PRO A 160 -15.88 -6.85 -6.18
N PRO A 161 -15.00 -7.61 -5.49
CA PRO A 161 -14.99 -9.05 -5.63
C PRO A 161 -16.35 -9.60 -5.17
N VAL A 162 -16.93 -10.49 -5.98
CA VAL A 162 -18.24 -11.05 -5.70
C VAL A 162 -18.08 -12.27 -4.80
N PHE A 163 -18.27 -12.06 -3.50
CA PHE A 163 -18.18 -13.14 -2.51
C PHE A 163 -19.46 -13.98 -2.47
N GLY A 164 -19.30 -15.29 -2.25
CA GLY A 164 -20.41 -16.18 -1.89
C GLY A 164 -21.27 -16.70 -3.04
N ILE A 165 -21.01 -16.32 -4.30
CA ILE A 165 -21.69 -16.95 -5.45
C ILE A 165 -21.20 -18.39 -5.58
N GLY A 166 -22.07 -19.34 -5.23
CA GLY A 166 -21.82 -20.78 -5.37
C GLY A 166 -21.28 -21.50 -4.13
N GLY A 167 -21.24 -20.84 -2.95
CA GLY A 167 -20.87 -21.50 -1.69
C GLY A 167 -19.44 -22.05 -1.61
N LYS A 168 -18.56 -21.68 -2.56
CA LYS A 168 -17.15 -22.06 -2.55
C LYS A 168 -16.39 -21.07 -1.68
N GLY A 169 -15.82 -21.57 -0.58
CA GLY A 169 -14.86 -20.81 0.22
C GLY A 169 -13.53 -20.64 -0.52
N GLU A 170 -12.68 -19.77 0.02
CA GLU A 170 -11.31 -19.62 -0.42
C GLU A 170 -10.49 -20.88 -0.06
N LEU A 171 -9.62 -21.31 -0.97
CA LEU A 171 -8.71 -22.44 -0.76
C LEU A 171 -7.32 -21.86 -0.44
N LEU A 172 -6.84 -22.07 0.77
CA LEU A 172 -5.61 -21.45 1.24
C LEU A 172 -4.45 -22.45 1.15
N ALA A 173 -3.27 -21.97 0.75
CA ALA A 173 -2.02 -22.74 0.79
C ALA A 173 -0.95 -22.02 1.60
N MET A 174 -0.20 -22.75 2.44
CA MET A 174 0.88 -22.18 3.23
C MET A 174 2.16 -22.05 2.40
N VAL A 175 2.86 -20.92 2.50
CA VAL A 175 4.10 -20.65 1.78
C VAL A 175 4.92 -19.57 2.45
N GLY A 176 6.24 -19.68 2.35
CA GLY A 176 7.16 -18.57 2.60
C GLY A 176 7.20 -18.08 4.04
N ARG A 177 8.28 -17.36 4.36
CA ARG A 177 8.51 -16.79 5.69
C ARG A 177 7.80 -15.44 5.84
N GLU A 178 7.84 -14.92 7.06
CA GLU A 178 7.37 -13.59 7.40
C GLU A 178 7.94 -12.50 6.48
N ARG A 179 7.17 -11.41 6.37
CA ARG A 179 7.60 -10.23 5.65
C ARG A 179 8.64 -9.48 6.47
N GLU A 180 9.67 -9.01 5.80
CA GLU A 180 10.59 -8.03 6.38
C GLU A 180 9.80 -6.77 6.78
N VAL A 181 9.95 -6.30 8.03
CA VAL A 181 9.21 -5.15 8.57
C VAL A 181 7.68 -5.29 8.38
N ALA A 182 7.12 -6.46 8.73
CA ALA A 182 5.69 -6.78 8.53
C ALA A 182 4.70 -5.75 9.10
N SER A 183 5.09 -5.00 10.13
CA SER A 183 4.28 -3.94 10.74
C SER A 183 4.07 -2.70 9.85
N ALA A 184 4.88 -2.52 8.80
CA ALA A 184 4.75 -1.47 7.80
C ALA A 184 4.13 -2.00 6.50
N LYS A 185 3.34 -1.15 5.83
CA LYS A 185 2.84 -1.43 4.48
C LYS A 185 3.76 -0.78 3.44
N HIS A 186 4.63 -1.59 2.83
CA HIS A 186 5.65 -1.12 1.90
C HIS A 186 5.66 -1.91 0.59
N SER A 187 6.02 -1.24 -0.50
CA SER A 187 5.85 -1.74 -1.87
C SER A 187 6.80 -2.88 -2.23
N ASP A 188 7.92 -3.03 -1.53
CA ASP A 188 8.87 -4.13 -1.76
C ASP A 188 8.23 -5.51 -1.57
N TRP A 189 7.21 -5.62 -0.71
CA TRP A 189 6.43 -6.86 -0.59
C TRP A 189 5.77 -7.28 -1.92
N VAL A 190 5.38 -6.33 -2.77
CA VAL A 190 4.79 -6.63 -4.09
C VAL A 190 5.80 -7.35 -4.97
N ARG A 191 7.08 -6.97 -4.92
CA ARG A 191 8.16 -7.67 -5.64
C ARG A 191 8.48 -9.02 -5.02
N LYS A 192 8.66 -9.07 -3.69
CA LYS A 192 9.04 -10.28 -2.95
C LYS A 192 7.97 -11.38 -3.00
N ARG A 193 6.68 -11.03 -3.04
CA ARG A 193 5.59 -12.01 -3.10
C ARG A 193 5.42 -12.66 -4.47
N LYS A 194 5.84 -12.00 -5.56
CA LYS A 194 5.66 -12.50 -6.93
C LYS A 194 6.21 -13.92 -7.16
N PRO A 195 7.44 -14.28 -6.74
CA PRO A 195 7.89 -15.67 -6.81
C PRO A 195 7.07 -16.63 -5.95
N LEU A 196 6.50 -16.18 -4.81
CA LEU A 196 5.61 -17.02 -3.99
C LEU A 196 4.28 -17.28 -4.70
N GLU A 197 3.70 -16.26 -5.33
CA GLU A 197 2.48 -16.39 -6.14
C GLU A 197 2.66 -17.34 -7.32
N ASN A 198 3.85 -17.39 -7.92
CA ASN A 198 4.15 -18.37 -8.97
C ASN A 198 4.20 -19.82 -8.48
N LEU A 199 4.35 -20.03 -7.16
CA LEU A 199 4.31 -21.35 -6.53
C LEU A 199 2.90 -21.71 -6.04
N ARG A 200 1.91 -20.81 -6.18
CA ARG A 200 0.55 -21.06 -5.70
C ARG A 200 -0.06 -22.26 -6.44
N PRO A 201 -0.51 -23.31 -5.74
CA PRO A 201 -1.22 -24.42 -6.37
C PRO A 201 -2.42 -23.91 -7.17
N PRO A 202 -2.75 -24.50 -8.34
CA PRO A 202 -3.88 -24.04 -9.15
C PRO A 202 -5.23 -24.05 -8.43
N SER A 203 -5.38 -24.92 -7.42
CA SER A 203 -6.58 -25.00 -6.58
C SER A 203 -6.62 -23.95 -5.46
N ALA A 204 -5.49 -23.37 -5.08
CA ALA A 204 -5.42 -22.39 -4.01
C ALA A 204 -5.75 -20.99 -4.54
N THR A 205 -6.57 -20.25 -3.82
CA THR A 205 -7.00 -18.89 -4.16
C THR A 205 -6.18 -17.82 -3.42
N GLU A 206 -5.60 -18.13 -2.26
CA GLU A 206 -4.70 -17.23 -1.52
C GLU A 206 -3.59 -18.01 -0.80
N LEU A 207 -2.46 -17.33 -0.57
CA LEU A 207 -1.31 -17.84 0.17
C LEU A 207 -1.27 -17.31 1.60
N LEU A 208 -0.95 -18.18 2.56
CA LEU A 208 -0.69 -17.86 3.96
C LEU A 208 0.79 -17.96 4.27
N LEU A 209 1.34 -16.98 4.99
CA LEU A 209 2.74 -16.97 5.41
C LEU A 209 2.93 -17.76 6.71
N SER A 210 4.01 -18.53 6.78
CA SER A 210 4.39 -19.31 7.96
C SER A 210 5.90 -19.50 8.04
N ASN A 211 6.49 -19.22 9.21
CA ASN A 211 7.94 -19.37 9.40
C ASN A 211 8.39 -20.83 9.50
N ASP A 212 7.52 -21.71 9.98
CA ASP A 212 7.82 -23.11 10.33
C ASP A 212 6.81 -24.13 9.76
N GLY A 213 5.67 -23.68 9.25
CA GLY A 213 4.57 -24.52 8.78
C GLY A 213 3.53 -24.84 9.87
N ASP A 214 3.81 -24.50 11.13
CA ASP A 214 2.95 -24.77 12.28
C ASP A 214 2.19 -23.51 12.71
N HIS A 215 2.83 -22.34 12.60
CA HIS A 215 2.25 -21.06 13.00
C HIS A 215 1.87 -20.22 11.78
N ILE A 216 0.60 -19.85 11.71
CA ILE A 216 0.09 -19.00 10.63
C ILE A 216 0.24 -17.53 11.02
N LEU A 217 0.88 -16.75 10.16
CA LEU A 217 1.16 -15.33 10.42
C LEU A 217 0.06 -14.41 9.85
N GLU A 218 0.01 -14.28 8.53
CA GLU A 218 -0.92 -13.45 7.79
C GLU A 218 -1.08 -14.01 6.36
N GLY A 219 -2.07 -13.54 5.61
CA GLY A 219 -2.13 -13.80 4.18
C GLY A 219 -1.14 -12.94 3.40
N SER A 220 -0.75 -13.41 2.23
CA SER A 220 0.14 -12.68 1.31
C SER A 220 -0.48 -11.36 0.81
N LEU A 221 -1.82 -11.26 0.79
CA LEU A 221 -2.58 -10.10 0.34
C LEU A 221 -3.49 -9.54 1.44
N SER A 222 -4.05 -10.40 2.28
CA SER A 222 -5.05 -10.05 3.28
C SER A 222 -4.72 -10.59 4.68
N ASN A 223 -5.34 -9.99 5.69
CA ASN A 223 -5.36 -10.59 7.03
C ASN A 223 -6.54 -11.56 7.13
N PHE A 224 -6.43 -12.58 7.98
CA PHE A 224 -7.52 -13.50 8.28
C PHE A 224 -7.90 -13.44 9.76
N TYR A 225 -9.09 -13.93 10.07
CA TYR A 225 -9.59 -14.07 11.43
C TYR A 225 -10.15 -15.48 11.59
N VAL A 226 -9.94 -16.08 12.77
CA VAL A 226 -10.51 -17.38 13.09
C VAL A 226 -11.58 -17.21 14.16
N VAL A 227 -12.75 -17.78 13.89
CA VAL A 227 -13.91 -17.74 14.81
C VAL A 227 -14.02 -19.09 15.48
N CYS A 228 -13.68 -19.14 16.77
CA CYS A 228 -13.78 -20.36 17.58
C CYS A 228 -15.09 -20.36 18.37
N ARG A 229 -15.73 -21.54 18.48
CA ARG A 229 -16.85 -21.72 19.40
C ARG A 229 -16.33 -21.66 20.84
N LYS A 230 -16.93 -20.78 21.65
CA LYS A 230 -16.62 -20.67 23.08
C LYS A 230 -16.79 -22.04 23.76
N GLY A 231 -15.74 -22.56 24.39
CA GLY A 231 -15.73 -23.85 25.09
C GLY A 231 -15.07 -25.02 24.35
N PHE A 232 -14.56 -24.83 23.14
CA PHE A 232 -13.69 -25.82 22.47
C PHE A 232 -12.21 -25.45 22.68
N PRO A 233 -11.38 -26.29 23.32
CA PRO A 233 -9.99 -25.98 23.65
C PRO A 233 -9.02 -26.18 22.46
N GLY A 234 -9.52 -26.09 21.23
CA GLY A 234 -8.86 -26.74 20.10
C GLY A 234 -8.65 -25.86 18.89
N ILE A 235 -8.11 -24.65 19.04
CA ILE A 235 -7.21 -24.06 18.03
C ILE A 235 -6.23 -23.13 18.76
N TRP A 236 -4.99 -23.57 18.93
CA TRP A 236 -3.89 -22.71 19.39
C TRP A 236 -3.22 -22.12 18.15
N PHE A 237 -3.42 -20.83 17.92
CA PHE A 237 -2.48 -20.05 17.11
C PHE A 237 -1.55 -19.36 18.09
N SER A 238 -0.36 -19.91 18.27
CA SER A 238 0.74 -19.23 18.96
C SER A 238 1.50 -18.31 18.01
#